data_AF-A0A8T5EJE0-F1
#
_entry.id   AF-A0A8T5EJE0-F1
#
_cell.length_a   1.000
_cell.length_b   1.000
_cell.length_c   1.000
_cell.angle_alpha   90.00
_cell.angle_beta   90.00
_cell.angle_gamma   90.00
#
_symmetry.space_group_name_H-M   'P 1'
#
loop_
_entity.id
_entity.type
_entity.pdbx_description
1 polymer ?
#
loop_
_entity_poly.entity_id
_entity_poly.type
_entity_poly.pdbx_seq_one_letter_code
_entity_poly.pdbx_strand_id
1 'polypeptide(L)'
;MAEDSRDKTEAKLRIEQMPLAVKRLVDVMIGIDSNFNIEDWLIKKANEDIALIEMDIDREKLQLEQRIHRLTSLANRLAPEDIREIPQGQTNLFDCFDIPLSLKHLTNRIEEIVDIEPHPAGTFINLLPDDNCDDPLLAVTAQMMLIIVQEKVGSGASWADLDDLFSPLLGNGIAPEECEEALDHLLMTGQIHEVDDNCFVPDE
;
A
#
# COMPACT_ATOMS: atom_id res chain seq x y z
N MET A 1 13.77 -76.28 6.84
CA MET A 1 12.79 -75.20 7.06
C MET A 1 13.16 -74.48 8.35
N ALA A 2 13.94 -73.39 8.24
CA ALA A 2 14.19 -72.43 9.32
C ALA A 2 14.99 -71.25 8.75
N GLU A 3 14.40 -70.50 7.83
CA GLU A 3 14.99 -69.24 7.38
C GLU A 3 13.86 -68.34 6.88
N ASP A 4 13.07 -67.80 7.81
CA ASP A 4 12.12 -66.74 7.46
C ASP A 4 11.68 -65.92 8.69
N SER A 5 12.65 -65.34 9.41
CA SER A 5 12.34 -64.41 10.51
C SER A 5 13.34 -63.26 10.62
N ARG A 6 13.95 -62.83 9.49
CA ARG A 6 14.90 -61.70 9.47
C ARG A 6 14.44 -60.48 8.68
N ASP A 7 13.18 -60.44 8.24
CA ASP A 7 12.71 -59.39 7.30
C ASP A 7 11.61 -58.46 7.85
N LYS A 8 11.49 -58.26 9.17
CA LYS A 8 10.45 -57.36 9.76
C LYS A 8 10.93 -56.29 10.74
N THR A 9 12.24 -56.10 10.90
CA THR A 9 12.78 -54.86 11.50
C THR A 9 13.30 -53.98 10.38
N GLU A 10 12.36 -53.33 9.69
CA GLU A 10 12.67 -52.21 8.80
C GLU A 10 13.58 -51.21 9.53
N ALA A 11 14.79 -51.05 9.00
CA ALA A 11 15.58 -49.82 8.89
C ALA A 11 15.44 -48.71 9.95
N LYS A 12 15.30 -49.01 11.26
CA LYS A 12 15.47 -47.99 12.31
C LYS A 12 16.86 -47.36 12.18
N LEU A 13 16.91 -46.03 12.09
CA LEU A 13 18.17 -45.29 11.97
C LEU A 13 19.12 -45.66 13.12
N ARG A 14 20.31 -46.15 12.78
CA ARG A 14 21.35 -46.47 13.76
C ARG A 14 22.01 -45.17 14.23
N ILE A 15 21.52 -44.61 15.34
CA ILE A 15 22.01 -43.38 15.96
C ILE A 15 23.53 -43.44 16.22
N GLU A 16 24.06 -44.63 16.53
CA GLU A 16 25.50 -44.85 16.77
C GLU A 16 26.39 -44.60 15.54
N GLN A 17 25.83 -44.63 14.33
CA GLN A 17 26.56 -44.38 13.08
C GLN A 17 26.42 -42.92 12.59
N MET A 18 25.67 -42.08 13.30
CA MET A 18 25.43 -40.70 12.92
C MET A 18 26.59 -39.76 13.29
N PRO A 19 26.71 -38.60 12.62
CA PRO A 19 27.65 -37.55 12.99
C PRO A 19 27.50 -37.09 14.45
N LEU A 20 28.59 -36.62 15.05
CA LEU A 20 28.62 -36.20 16.46
C LEU A 20 27.57 -35.13 16.79
N ALA A 21 27.28 -34.23 15.86
CA ALA A 21 26.25 -33.20 16.03
C ALA A 21 24.85 -33.80 16.22
N VAL A 22 24.50 -34.81 15.41
CA VAL A 22 23.20 -35.49 15.48
C VAL A 22 23.09 -36.30 16.77
N LYS A 23 24.17 -36.98 17.19
CA LYS A 23 24.20 -37.71 18.46
C LYS A 23 23.94 -36.80 19.66
N ARG A 24 24.65 -35.67 19.73
CA ARG A 24 24.43 -34.66 20.78
C ARG A 24 23.00 -34.15 20.81
N LEU A 25 22.40 -33.91 19.64
CA LEU A 25 21.01 -33.48 19.54
C LEU A 25 20.06 -34.55 20.07
N VAL A 26 20.25 -35.81 19.68
CA VAL A 26 19.44 -36.94 20.17
C VAL A 26 19.58 -37.09 21.68
N ASP A 27 20.81 -37.04 22.22
CA ASP A 27 21.07 -37.15 23.67
C ASP A 27 20.34 -36.04 24.46
N VAL A 28 20.37 -34.80 23.96
CA VAL A 28 19.67 -33.67 24.58
C VAL A 28 18.16 -33.83 24.45
N MET A 29 17.65 -34.23 23.29
CA MET A 29 16.21 -34.35 23.05
C MET A 29 15.58 -35.50 23.83
N ILE A 30 16.27 -36.64 23.97
CA ILE A 30 15.85 -37.74 24.85
C ILE A 30 15.83 -37.27 26.32
N GLY A 31 16.77 -36.39 26.70
CA GLY A 31 16.79 -35.78 28.02
C GLY A 31 15.59 -34.86 28.30
N ILE A 32 14.96 -34.31 27.26
CA ILE A 32 13.77 -33.46 27.38
C ILE A 32 12.49 -34.30 27.27
N ASP A 33 12.43 -35.21 26.30
CA ASP A 33 11.31 -36.10 26.04
C ASP A 33 11.79 -37.56 25.89
N SER A 34 11.37 -38.43 26.82
CA SER A 34 11.75 -39.83 26.82
C SER A 34 11.20 -40.62 25.63
N ASN A 35 10.15 -40.12 24.96
CA ASN A 35 9.53 -40.76 23.79
C ASN A 35 10.04 -40.18 22.46
N PHE A 36 11.09 -39.36 22.50
CA PHE A 36 11.64 -38.71 21.32
C PHE A 36 12.06 -39.71 20.24
N ASN A 37 11.60 -39.49 19.00
CA ASN A 37 12.01 -40.20 17.81
C ASN A 37 12.69 -39.25 16.81
N ILE A 38 13.95 -39.56 16.48
CA ILE A 38 14.75 -38.76 15.56
C ILE A 38 14.21 -38.77 14.12
N GLU A 39 13.59 -39.87 13.68
CA GLU A 39 13.01 -39.98 12.34
C GLU A 39 11.84 -39.02 12.18
N ASP A 40 10.90 -39.05 13.13
CA ASP A 40 9.74 -38.16 13.15
C ASP A 40 10.15 -36.69 13.26
N TRP A 41 11.15 -36.41 14.10
CA TRP A 41 11.72 -35.06 14.22
C TRP A 41 12.35 -34.57 12.91
N LEU A 42 13.09 -35.43 12.22
CA LEU A 42 13.76 -35.08 10.97
C LEU A 42 12.75 -34.85 9.84
N ILE A 43 11.69 -35.66 9.78
CA ILE A 43 10.57 -35.46 8.85
C ILE A 43 9.90 -34.12 9.13
N LYS A 44 9.58 -33.84 10.41
CA LYS A 44 8.98 -32.57 10.81
C LYS A 44 9.88 -31.39 10.43
N LYS A 45 11.17 -31.47 10.76
CA LYS A 45 12.13 -30.40 10.48
C LYS A 45 12.31 -30.17 8.97
N ALA A 46 12.36 -31.23 8.17
CA ALA A 46 12.43 -31.13 6.72
C ALA A 46 11.18 -30.44 6.14
N ASN A 47 9.98 -30.79 6.62
CA ASN A 47 8.75 -30.12 6.18
C ASN A 47 8.71 -28.64 6.57
N GLU A 48 9.15 -28.30 7.79
CA GLU A 48 9.28 -26.90 8.23
C GLU A 48 10.26 -26.11 7.35
N ASP A 49 11.42 -26.68 7.06
CA ASP A 49 12.45 -26.03 6.25
C ASP A 49 11.98 -25.90 4.78
N ILE A 50 11.26 -26.88 4.23
CA ILE A 50 10.64 -26.78 2.89
C ILE A 50 9.63 -25.63 2.87
N ALA A 51 8.74 -25.54 3.86
CA ALA A 51 7.76 -24.46 3.92
C ALA A 51 8.42 -23.07 3.99
N LEU A 52 9.52 -22.96 4.74
CA LEU A 52 10.30 -21.71 4.82
C LEU A 52 10.92 -21.36 3.46
N ILE A 53 11.49 -22.35 2.76
CA ILE A 53 12.05 -22.14 1.41
C ILE A 53 10.95 -21.75 0.42
N GLU A 54 9.76 -22.33 0.49
CA GLU A 54 8.62 -21.94 -0.36
C GLU A 54 8.25 -20.47 -0.16
N MET A 55 8.17 -20.02 1.10
CA MET A 55 7.90 -18.62 1.43
C MET A 55 8.99 -17.68 0.89
N ASP A 56 10.26 -18.07 1.01
CA ASP A 56 11.38 -17.29 0.48
C ASP A 56 11.34 -17.21 -1.06
N ILE A 57 10.99 -18.32 -1.73
CA ILE A 57 10.83 -18.35 -3.19
C ILE A 57 9.71 -17.40 -3.63
N ASP A 58 8.58 -17.39 -2.94
CA ASP A 58 7.46 -16.51 -3.30
C ASP A 58 7.80 -15.03 -3.08
N ARG A 59 8.58 -14.72 -2.03
CA ARG A 59 9.13 -13.39 -1.82
C ARG A 59 10.06 -12.96 -2.95
N GLU A 60 10.95 -13.84 -3.39
CA GLU A 60 11.88 -13.56 -4.49
C GLU A 60 11.15 -13.40 -5.84
N LYS A 61 10.13 -14.22 -6.11
CA LYS A 61 9.26 -14.04 -7.29
C LYS A 61 8.63 -12.65 -7.30
N LEU A 62 8.04 -12.22 -6.19
CA LEU A 62 7.42 -10.89 -6.08
C LEU A 62 8.43 -9.77 -6.34
N GLN A 63 9.64 -9.86 -5.77
CA GLN A 63 10.70 -8.88 -6.02
C GLN A 63 11.11 -8.83 -7.50
N LEU A 64 11.21 -9.98 -8.15
CA LEU A 64 11.53 -10.08 -9.58
C LEU A 64 10.40 -9.51 -10.45
N GLU A 65 9.14 -9.78 -10.13
CA GLU A 65 7.98 -9.20 -10.82
C GLU A 65 7.97 -7.68 -10.72
N GLN A 66 8.18 -7.12 -9.53
CA GLN A 66 8.31 -5.68 -9.32
C GLN A 66 9.50 -5.09 -10.10
N ARG A 67 10.62 -5.81 -10.16
CA ARG A 67 11.78 -5.39 -10.96
C ARG A 67 11.48 -5.40 -12.45
N ILE A 68 10.78 -6.42 -12.95
CA ILE A 68 10.33 -6.48 -14.35
C ILE A 68 9.40 -5.31 -14.63
N HIS A 69 8.42 -5.03 -13.78
CA HIS A 69 7.50 -3.90 -13.94
C HIS A 69 8.25 -2.56 -13.99
N ARG A 70 9.22 -2.35 -13.10
CA ARG A 70 10.06 -1.13 -13.16
C ARG A 70 10.83 -1.02 -14.46
N LEU A 71 11.41 -2.12 -14.94
CA LEU A 71 12.15 -2.15 -16.20
C LEU A 71 11.24 -1.93 -17.42
N THR A 72 10.03 -2.48 -17.44
CA THR A 72 9.08 -2.25 -18.53
C THR A 72 8.59 -0.81 -18.54
N SER A 73 8.30 -0.21 -17.38
CA SER A 73 7.98 1.21 -17.30
C SER A 73 9.13 2.10 -17.81
N LEU A 74 10.38 1.77 -17.47
CA LEU A 74 11.54 2.48 -18.00
C LEU A 74 11.71 2.29 -19.50
N ALA A 75 11.48 1.08 -20.02
CA ALA A 75 11.52 0.80 -21.45
C ALA A 75 10.45 1.59 -22.21
N ASN A 76 9.22 1.66 -21.68
CA ASN A 76 8.13 2.44 -22.28
C ASN A 76 8.43 3.94 -22.28
N ARG A 77 9.08 4.47 -21.23
CA ARG A 77 9.51 5.88 -21.19
C ARG A 77 10.65 6.19 -22.15
N LEU A 78 11.51 5.21 -22.42
CA LEU A 78 12.62 5.35 -23.36
C LEU A 78 12.17 5.15 -24.81
N ALA A 79 11.14 4.34 -25.03
CA ALA A 79 10.51 4.20 -26.33
C ALA A 79 9.95 5.57 -26.73
N PRO A 80 10.42 6.17 -27.84
CA PRO A 80 9.79 7.38 -28.35
C PRO A 80 8.37 7.01 -28.75
N GLU A 81 7.38 7.48 -27.99
CA GLU A 81 6.02 7.62 -28.51
C GLU A 81 6.16 8.40 -29.82
N ASP A 82 5.80 7.81 -30.96
CA ASP A 82 5.70 8.57 -32.19
C ASP A 82 4.44 9.43 -32.06
N ILE A 83 4.58 10.60 -31.44
CA ILE A 83 3.51 11.59 -31.19
C ILE A 83 2.87 12.06 -32.53
N ARG A 84 3.35 11.56 -33.67
CA ARG A 84 2.85 11.85 -35.02
C ARG A 84 1.83 10.83 -35.52
N GLU A 85 1.69 9.66 -34.92
CA GLU A 85 0.62 8.73 -35.25
C GLU A 85 -0.64 9.04 -34.41
N ILE A 86 -1.29 10.13 -34.77
CA ILE A 86 -2.68 10.40 -34.34
C ILE A 86 -3.53 9.25 -34.91
N PRO A 87 -4.26 8.48 -34.08
CA PRO A 87 -5.17 7.46 -34.59
C PRO A 87 -6.16 8.12 -35.56
N GLN A 88 -6.33 7.58 -36.77
CA GLN A 88 -7.27 8.12 -37.75
C GLN A 88 -8.66 8.26 -37.11
N GLY A 89 -9.11 9.50 -36.88
CA GLY A 89 -10.41 9.82 -36.30
C GLY A 89 -10.39 10.28 -34.84
N GLN A 90 -9.23 10.35 -34.18
CA GLN A 90 -9.13 10.98 -32.87
C GLN A 90 -8.81 12.47 -33.06
N THR A 91 -9.83 13.31 -32.90
CA THR A 91 -9.67 14.77 -32.78
C THR A 91 -9.66 15.14 -31.31
N ASN A 92 -8.81 16.07 -30.90
CA ASN A 92 -8.81 16.57 -29.53
C ASN A 92 -10.20 17.12 -29.19
N LEU A 93 -10.62 17.07 -27.91
CA LEU A 93 -11.89 17.63 -27.42
C LEU A 93 -12.09 19.11 -27.82
N PHE A 94 -10.99 19.80 -28.12
CA PHE A 94 -10.96 21.21 -28.51
C PHE A 94 -11.00 21.44 -30.04
N ASP A 95 -10.82 20.41 -30.86
CA ASP A 95 -10.91 20.52 -32.33
C ASP A 95 -12.37 20.74 -32.80
N CYS A 96 -13.35 20.45 -31.94
CA CYS A 96 -14.77 20.75 -32.19
C CYS A 96 -15.15 22.21 -31.93
N PHE A 97 -14.21 23.03 -31.44
CA PHE A 97 -14.45 24.45 -31.18
C PHE A 97 -13.64 25.32 -32.14
N ASP A 98 -14.35 26.02 -33.02
CA ASP A 98 -13.73 27.06 -33.85
C ASP A 98 -13.27 28.21 -32.95
N ILE A 99 -11.95 28.38 -32.80
CA ILE A 99 -11.39 29.55 -32.13
C ILE A 99 -11.72 30.78 -33.00
N PRO A 100 -12.49 31.77 -32.50
CA PRO A 100 -12.79 32.97 -33.26
C PRO A 100 -11.49 33.69 -33.62
N LEU A 101 -11.42 34.24 -34.85
CA LEU A 101 -10.20 34.84 -35.43
C LEU A 101 -9.51 35.86 -34.52
N SER A 102 -10.26 36.53 -33.64
CA SER A 102 -9.72 37.47 -32.65
C SER A 102 -8.72 36.85 -31.65
N LEU A 103 -8.83 35.55 -31.37
CA LEU A 103 -7.98 34.85 -30.40
C LEU A 103 -6.79 34.11 -31.05
N LYS A 104 -6.76 33.96 -32.39
CA LYS A 104 -5.66 33.28 -33.12
C LYS A 104 -4.31 33.98 -33.01
N HIS A 105 -4.28 35.26 -32.63
CA HIS A 105 -3.03 35.99 -32.39
C HIS A 105 -2.46 35.78 -30.98
N LEU A 106 -3.24 35.22 -30.05
CA LEU A 106 -2.80 34.95 -28.68
C LEU A 106 -2.00 33.65 -28.58
N THR A 107 -2.29 32.66 -29.43
CA THR A 107 -1.56 31.38 -29.48
C THR A 107 -0.09 31.55 -29.84
N ASN A 108 0.25 32.58 -30.62
CA ASN A 108 1.64 32.89 -30.99
C ASN A 108 2.42 33.64 -29.90
N ARG A 109 1.79 34.02 -28.78
CA ARG A 109 2.44 34.72 -27.66
C ARG A 109 2.90 33.77 -26.53
N ILE A 110 2.72 32.46 -26.71
CA ILE A 110 2.99 31.45 -25.66
C ILE A 110 4.50 31.12 -25.54
N GLU A 111 5.36 31.58 -26.45
CA GLU A 111 6.81 31.29 -26.40
C GLU A 111 7.61 32.13 -25.38
N GLU A 112 6.99 33.08 -24.67
CA GLU A 112 7.61 33.77 -23.54
C GLU A 112 6.87 33.42 -22.25
N ILE A 113 7.29 32.32 -21.60
CA ILE A 113 6.94 32.05 -20.19
C ILE A 113 7.71 33.06 -19.34
N VAL A 114 7.15 34.27 -19.22
CA VAL A 114 7.49 35.23 -18.17
C VAL A 114 6.67 34.82 -16.95
N ASP A 115 7.35 34.64 -15.81
CA ASP A 115 6.82 34.36 -14.45
C ASP A 115 5.30 34.10 -14.43
N ILE A 116 4.93 32.83 -14.64
CA ILE A 116 3.56 32.39 -14.48
C ILE A 116 3.25 32.50 -12.99
N GLU A 117 2.45 33.51 -12.65
CA GLU A 117 1.70 33.57 -11.40
C GLU A 117 1.14 32.17 -11.12
N PRO A 118 1.44 31.57 -9.95
CA PRO A 118 1.24 30.15 -9.72
C PRO A 118 -0.19 29.77 -10.10
N HIS A 119 -0.30 28.80 -11.01
CA HIS A 119 -1.58 28.31 -11.49
C HIS A 119 -2.48 28.02 -10.27
N PRO A 120 -3.78 28.39 -10.26
CA PRO A 120 -4.63 28.22 -9.07
C PRO A 120 -4.72 26.75 -8.61
N ALA A 121 -4.45 25.79 -9.51
CA ALA A 121 -4.29 24.38 -9.14
C ALA A 121 -3.06 24.08 -8.27
N GLY A 122 -2.01 24.90 -8.34
CA GLY A 122 -0.78 24.77 -7.54
C GLY A 122 -1.03 24.93 -6.04
N THR A 123 -2.02 25.72 -5.65
CA THR A 123 -2.49 25.80 -4.25
C THR A 123 -3.00 24.43 -3.76
N PHE A 124 -3.64 23.65 -4.64
CA PHE A 124 -4.17 22.33 -4.32
C PHE A 124 -3.12 21.22 -4.43
N ILE A 125 -2.02 21.44 -5.17
CA ILE A 125 -0.90 20.49 -5.23
C ILE A 125 -0.16 20.42 -3.90
N ASN A 126 -0.02 21.54 -3.19
CA ASN A 126 0.55 21.57 -1.83
C ASN A 126 -0.42 21.04 -0.75
N LEU A 127 -1.67 20.75 -1.12
CA LEU A 127 -2.66 20.08 -0.28
C LEU A 127 -2.75 18.58 -0.60
N LEU A 128 -1.98 18.10 -1.59
CA LEU A 128 -1.77 16.66 -1.74
C LEU A 128 -0.84 16.22 -0.60
N PRO A 129 -1.11 15.06 0.00
CA PRO A 129 -0.29 14.60 1.10
C PRO A 129 1.19 14.48 0.68
N ASP A 130 2.08 14.93 1.56
CA ASP A 130 3.50 14.59 1.48
C ASP A 130 3.69 13.06 1.39
N ASP A 131 4.88 12.61 0.99
CA ASP A 131 5.33 11.21 0.81
C ASP A 131 5.02 10.21 1.97
N ASN A 132 4.33 10.64 3.04
CA ASN A 132 3.91 9.85 4.19
C ASN A 132 2.42 9.41 4.19
N CYS A 133 1.59 9.78 3.20
CA CYS A 133 0.21 9.27 3.10
C CYS A 133 0.11 8.27 1.95
N ASP A 134 0.39 6.99 2.24
CA ASP A 134 0.22 5.90 1.28
C ASP A 134 -1.26 5.53 1.04
N ASP A 135 -2.20 6.09 1.81
CA ASP A 135 -3.62 5.86 1.66
C ASP A 135 -4.35 7.05 1.01
N PRO A 136 -4.64 6.98 -0.30
CA PRO A 136 -5.36 8.04 -1.00
C PRO A 136 -6.82 8.19 -0.52
N LEU A 137 -7.43 7.16 0.08
CA LEU A 137 -8.77 7.26 0.63
C LEU A 137 -8.75 8.10 1.89
N LEU A 138 -7.84 7.81 2.82
CA LEU A 138 -7.63 8.59 4.05
C LEU A 138 -7.39 10.08 3.75
N ALA A 139 -6.57 10.38 2.73
CA ALA A 139 -6.31 11.75 2.33
C ALA A 139 -7.59 12.48 1.86
N VAL A 140 -8.41 11.81 1.06
CA VAL A 140 -9.67 12.39 0.56
C VAL A 140 -10.70 12.52 1.68
N THR A 141 -10.86 11.51 2.55
CA THR A 141 -11.81 11.54 3.66
C THR A 141 -11.43 12.61 4.68
N ALA A 142 -10.15 12.71 5.04
CA ALA A 142 -9.62 13.77 5.91
C ALA A 142 -9.86 15.16 5.32
N GLN A 143 -9.58 15.34 4.02
CA GLN A 143 -9.83 16.61 3.34
C GLN A 143 -11.32 16.98 3.31
N MET A 144 -12.21 16.02 3.04
CA MET A 144 -13.65 16.26 3.07
C MET A 144 -14.13 16.64 4.48
N MET A 145 -13.61 15.99 5.52
CA MET A 145 -13.90 16.32 6.91
C MET A 145 -13.46 17.75 7.27
N LEU A 146 -12.26 18.16 6.85
CA LEU A 146 -11.78 19.53 7.04
C LEU A 146 -12.69 20.58 6.40
N ILE A 147 -13.14 20.32 5.16
CA ILE A 147 -14.05 21.23 4.46
C ILE A 147 -15.37 21.41 5.24
N ILE A 148 -15.92 20.31 5.78
CA ILE A 148 -17.16 20.34 6.57
C ILE A 148 -16.97 21.17 7.85
N VAL A 149 -15.87 20.94 8.59
CA VAL A 149 -15.53 21.69 9.80
C VAL A 149 -15.40 23.18 9.49
N GLN A 150 -14.63 23.53 8.46
CA GLN A 150 -14.38 24.91 8.04
C GLN A 150 -15.64 25.61 7.59
N GLU A 151 -16.52 24.92 6.84
CA GLU A 151 -17.82 25.48 6.44
C GLU A 151 -18.70 25.75 7.65
N LYS A 152 -18.77 24.80 8.59
CA LYS A 152 -19.61 24.96 9.80
C LYS A 152 -19.11 26.11 10.67
N VAL A 153 -17.81 26.16 10.97
CA VAL A 153 -17.21 27.25 11.76
C VAL A 153 -17.27 28.58 11.01
N GLY A 154 -17.00 28.57 9.71
CA GLY A 154 -17.09 29.76 8.84
C GLY A 154 -18.52 30.33 8.71
N SER A 155 -19.55 29.50 8.87
CA SER A 155 -20.95 29.93 8.93
C SER A 155 -21.33 30.60 10.27
N GLY A 156 -20.41 30.65 11.24
CA GLY A 156 -20.59 31.28 12.54
C GLY A 156 -20.89 30.31 13.68
N ALA A 157 -20.77 28.99 13.46
CA ALA A 157 -20.84 28.01 14.55
C ALA A 157 -19.56 28.05 15.39
N SER A 158 -19.68 27.81 16.70
CA SER A 158 -18.53 27.81 17.61
C SER A 158 -17.67 26.54 17.50
N TRP A 159 -18.26 25.41 17.07
CA TRP A 159 -17.58 24.13 16.85
C TRP A 159 -18.41 23.21 15.95
N ALA A 160 -17.78 22.15 15.44
CA ALA A 160 -18.43 21.03 14.77
C ALA A 160 -18.61 19.84 15.72
N ASP A 161 -19.81 19.27 15.75
CA ASP A 161 -20.11 18.08 16.55
C ASP A 161 -19.73 16.83 15.75
N LEU A 162 -19.41 15.72 16.41
CA LEU A 162 -19.01 14.48 15.75
C LEU A 162 -20.03 13.99 14.70
N ASP A 163 -21.32 14.07 15.01
CA ASP A 163 -22.39 13.67 14.08
C ASP A 163 -22.43 14.56 12.82
N ASP A 164 -22.07 15.84 12.94
CA ASP A 164 -22.01 16.75 11.80
C ASP A 164 -20.81 16.48 10.90
N LEU A 165 -19.74 15.90 11.45
CA LEU A 165 -18.58 15.45 10.68
C LEU A 165 -18.85 14.14 9.96
N PHE A 166 -19.49 13.19 10.63
CA PHE A 166 -19.68 11.84 10.12
C PHE A 166 -20.85 11.74 9.17
N SER A 167 -21.98 12.39 9.45
CA SER A 167 -23.20 12.23 8.65
C SER A 167 -23.05 12.57 7.16
N PRO A 168 -22.32 13.62 6.73
CA PRO A 168 -22.12 13.90 5.31
C PRO A 168 -21.20 12.88 4.64
N LEU A 169 -20.17 12.39 5.35
CA LEU A 169 -19.22 11.42 4.84
C LEU A 169 -19.87 10.04 4.66
N LEU A 170 -20.64 9.58 5.65
CA LEU A 170 -21.44 8.36 5.56
C LEU A 170 -22.47 8.46 4.42
N GLY A 171 -23.09 9.63 4.23
CA GLY A 171 -23.99 9.91 3.11
C GLY A 171 -23.34 9.78 1.73
N ASN A 172 -22.04 10.05 1.65
CA ASN A 172 -21.22 9.89 0.44
C ASN A 172 -20.70 8.46 0.25
N GLY A 173 -21.07 7.52 1.12
CA GLY A 173 -20.68 6.11 1.03
C GLY A 173 -19.30 5.79 1.61
N ILE A 174 -18.73 6.70 2.41
CA ILE A 174 -17.50 6.45 3.17
C ILE A 174 -17.86 5.56 4.37
N ALA A 175 -17.03 4.57 4.67
CA ALA A 175 -17.26 3.67 5.80
C ALA A 175 -17.01 4.40 7.14
N PRO A 176 -17.67 4.01 8.24
CA PRO A 176 -17.48 4.66 9.53
C PRO A 176 -16.04 4.52 10.03
N GLU A 177 -15.38 3.39 9.76
CA GLU A 177 -13.99 3.15 10.15
C GLU A 177 -13.03 4.15 9.48
N GLU A 178 -13.29 4.50 8.22
CA GLU A 178 -12.51 5.50 7.45
C GLU A 178 -12.74 6.93 7.98
N CYS A 179 -13.91 7.19 8.55
CA CYS A 179 -14.21 8.48 9.18
C CYS A 179 -13.48 8.61 10.53
N GLU A 180 -13.41 7.53 11.30
CA GLU A 180 -12.63 7.48 12.54
C GLU A 180 -11.13 7.67 12.26
N GLU A 181 -10.60 6.94 11.27
CA GLU A 181 -9.18 7.06 10.89
C GLU A 181 -8.83 8.46 10.39
N ALA A 182 -9.71 9.07 9.58
CA ALA A 182 -9.56 10.44 9.13
C ALA A 182 -9.55 11.44 10.29
N LEU A 183 -10.44 11.29 11.26
CA LEU A 183 -10.50 12.15 12.44
C LEU A 183 -9.22 12.03 13.27
N ASP A 184 -8.76 10.81 13.54
CA ASP A 184 -7.53 10.53 14.28
C ASP A 184 -6.31 11.13 13.56
N HIS A 185 -6.24 10.98 12.24
CA HIS A 185 -5.18 11.57 11.43
C HIS A 185 -5.16 13.11 11.53
N LEU A 186 -6.32 13.75 11.44
CA LEU A 186 -6.44 15.22 11.54
C LEU A 186 -6.07 15.74 12.93
N LEU A 187 -6.44 15.02 13.99
CA LEU A 187 -6.02 15.33 15.36
C LEU A 187 -4.51 15.15 15.55
N MET A 188 -3.93 14.07 15.01
CA MET A 188 -2.50 13.78 15.17
C MET A 188 -1.61 14.74 14.38
N THR A 189 -2.06 15.19 13.21
CA THR A 189 -1.38 16.21 12.40
C THR A 189 -1.62 17.64 12.88
N GLY A 190 -2.57 17.84 13.80
CA GLY A 190 -2.91 19.13 14.39
C GLY A 190 -3.72 20.04 13.47
N GLN A 191 -4.34 19.50 12.41
CA GLN A 191 -5.18 20.26 11.48
C GLN A 191 -6.59 20.52 12.04
N ILE A 192 -7.02 19.72 13.01
CA ILE A 192 -8.24 19.89 13.80
C ILE A 192 -7.86 19.75 15.28
N HIS A 193 -8.53 20.52 16.14
CA HIS A 193 -8.42 20.43 17.59
C HIS A 193 -9.77 20.06 18.23
N GLU A 194 -9.75 19.16 19.20
CA GLU A 194 -10.88 18.87 20.07
C GLU A 194 -10.88 19.87 21.25
N VAL A 195 -11.97 20.63 21.40
CA VAL A 195 -12.09 21.72 22.39
C VAL A 195 -12.93 21.31 23.60
N ASP A 196 -13.84 20.36 23.40
CA ASP A 196 -14.71 19.73 24.40
C ASP A 196 -15.14 18.35 23.87
N ASP A 197 -15.79 17.53 24.69
CA ASP A 197 -16.21 16.17 24.31
C ASP A 197 -16.98 16.18 22.98
N ASN A 198 -16.43 15.53 21.94
CA ASN A 198 -17.01 15.45 20.59
C ASN A 198 -17.19 16.81 19.88
N CYS A 199 -16.45 17.84 20.28
CA CYS A 199 -16.52 19.20 19.74
C CYS A 199 -15.20 19.61 19.09
N PHE A 200 -15.22 19.84 17.77
CA PHE A 200 -14.02 20.04 16.95
C PHE A 200 -13.98 21.42 16.29
N VAL A 201 -12.78 21.99 16.19
CA VAL A 201 -12.50 23.24 15.47
C VAL A 201 -11.28 23.07 14.56
N PRO A 202 -11.23 23.73 13.39
CA PRO A 202 -10.07 23.65 12.52
C PRO A 202 -8.91 24.48 13.11
N ASP A 203 -7.68 24.09 12.80
CA ASP A 203 -6.50 24.93 13.05
C ASP A 203 -6.57 26.23 12.20
N GLU A 204 -6.13 27.36 12.77
CA GLU A 204 -6.18 28.69 12.11
C GLU A 204 -5.14 28.87 11.00
#